data_AF-A0A9D8R8E6-F1
#
_entry.id   AF-A0A9D8R8E6-F1
#
_cell.length_a   1.000
_cell.length_b   1.000
_cell.length_c   1.000
_cell.angle_alpha   90.00
_cell.angle_beta   90.00
_cell.angle_gamma   90.00
#
_symmetry.space_group_name_H-M   'P 1'
#
loop_
_entity.id
_entity.type
_entity.pdbx_description
1 polymer ?
#
loop_
_entity_poly.entity_id
_entity_poly.type
_entity_poly.pdbx_seq_one_letter_code
_entity_poly.pdbx_strand_id
1 'polypeptide(L)'
;MKRILVPILICAVLLAAGYGIGRLIVKSGSKLKDGEHKVIICATTDVHGAYFDSTYTGTKSRTSLANVAGYMKQLRDSGVKPVLIDVGDILQGDLAAYYYNYVNTKDEHVAISILKYMGYDALVVGNHDIEAGHSNYDRMLKAFPKKYLAANAAAIEGRRKGQCYFNKYVVVKRDGVKIGILGMTNANIKNWLAEDKWSGMEFFVISNLVEFAIEDMRKREKPDLVVLAVHSGTGNGFPDVENEAAFLASEIAGVDIVLCGHDHKAVAMMIDGVDSQVLLMNEGKGAVVLGQAEVTLTVKDHKVVRKSIKNRLIPMEDVDPDPEYCKKFSKQFREVKEYANRVIGTINGEMDFSKALEGPSEYINLVQTVQLDASGADISFTAPLSNRGKIAKGDITFQNLVDIYKYENQLYVVKMTGRQIKDYLEFSYHNWINGIGPAFNYD
;
A
#
# COMPACT_ATOMS: atom_id res chain seq x y z
N MET A 1 38.99 -58.23 48.08
CA MET A 1 39.24 -57.10 47.16
C MET A 1 38.78 -55.82 47.84
N LYS A 2 39.70 -54.87 48.01
CA LYS A 2 39.60 -53.76 48.99
C LYS A 2 38.69 -52.63 48.51
N ARG A 3 37.82 -52.16 49.43
CA ARG A 3 37.17 -50.84 49.45
C ARG A 3 38.22 -49.74 49.65
N ILE A 4 37.92 -48.50 49.24
CA ILE A 4 37.99 -47.28 50.07
C ILE A 4 37.57 -46.03 49.24
N LEU A 5 36.84 -45.16 49.93
CA LEU A 5 36.37 -43.81 49.58
C LEU A 5 37.50 -42.75 49.58
N VAL A 6 37.31 -41.67 48.79
CA VAL A 6 37.69 -40.24 49.05
C VAL A 6 39.22 -39.93 48.96
N PRO A 7 39.73 -38.71 48.60
CA PRO A 7 39.13 -37.36 48.67
C PRO A 7 39.31 -36.39 47.48
N ILE A 8 38.54 -35.30 47.58
CA ILE A 8 38.75 -33.97 47.00
C ILE A 8 39.99 -33.31 47.64
N LEU A 9 40.93 -32.78 46.85
CA LEU A 9 41.58 -31.48 47.11
C LEU A 9 42.43 -30.97 45.93
N ILE A 10 42.00 -29.83 45.37
CA ILE A 10 42.74 -28.60 45.05
C ILE A 10 44.16 -28.74 44.46
N CYS A 11 44.31 -28.30 43.20
CA CYS A 11 45.45 -27.49 42.78
C CYS A 11 44.97 -26.33 41.89
N ALA A 12 45.15 -25.12 42.41
CA ALA A 12 44.97 -23.86 41.72
C ALA A 12 46.12 -23.65 40.73
N VAL A 13 45.79 -23.20 39.51
CA VAL A 13 46.69 -22.34 38.73
C VAL A 13 45.87 -21.15 38.25
N LEU A 14 46.19 -20.01 38.86
CA LEU A 14 45.81 -18.67 38.44
C LEU A 14 46.43 -18.37 37.07
N LEU A 15 45.60 -18.02 36.09
CA LEU A 15 46.00 -17.11 35.03
C LEU A 15 44.90 -16.07 34.86
N ALA A 16 45.19 -14.90 35.41
CA ALA A 16 44.42 -13.69 35.23
C ALA A 16 44.48 -13.25 33.77
N ALA A 17 43.34 -13.27 33.09
CA ALA A 17 43.10 -12.46 31.91
C ALA A 17 41.78 -11.72 32.16
N GLY A 18 41.90 -10.42 32.45
CA GLY A 18 40.77 -9.55 32.68
C GLY A 18 39.87 -9.48 31.46
N TYR A 19 38.70 -10.08 31.57
CA TYR A 19 37.53 -9.68 30.80
C TYR A 19 36.44 -9.33 31.79
N GLY A 20 36.16 -8.04 31.90
CA GLY A 20 35.03 -7.54 32.66
C GLY A 20 33.76 -8.22 32.16
N ILE A 21 33.20 -9.09 32.99
CA ILE A 21 31.83 -9.57 32.83
C ILE A 21 30.96 -8.35 33.13
N GLY A 22 30.77 -7.51 32.12
CA GLY A 22 29.65 -6.61 32.06
C GLY A 22 28.41 -7.49 32.10
N ARG A 23 27.79 -7.60 33.27
CA ARG A 23 26.38 -7.98 33.37
C ARG A 23 25.65 -7.08 32.40
N LEU A 24 25.28 -7.62 31.23
CA LEU A 24 24.24 -7.05 30.41
C LEU A 24 22.99 -7.09 31.29
N ILE A 25 22.74 -5.98 31.98
CA ILE A 25 21.41 -5.66 32.44
C ILE A 25 20.63 -5.51 31.15
N VAL A 26 19.98 -6.59 30.72
CA VAL A 26 18.84 -6.52 29.83
C VAL A 26 17.88 -5.62 30.57
N LYS A 27 17.85 -4.32 30.22
CA LYS A 27 16.79 -3.41 30.65
C LYS A 27 15.51 -4.05 30.14
N SER A 28 14.83 -4.80 31.00
CA SER A 28 13.46 -5.24 30.78
C SER A 28 12.73 -3.97 30.34
N GLY A 29 12.16 -3.96 29.13
CA GLY A 29 11.51 -2.78 28.58
C GLY A 29 10.60 -2.17 29.64
N SER A 30 10.83 -0.90 29.97
CA SER A 30 10.11 -0.20 31.03
C SER A 30 8.62 -0.43 30.86
N LYS A 31 7.96 -1.06 31.84
CA LYS A 31 6.51 -1.29 31.79
C LYS A 31 5.78 0.05 31.68
N LEU A 32 4.60 0.05 31.06
CA LEU A 32 3.78 1.24 30.94
C LEU A 32 3.41 1.75 32.34
N LYS A 33 3.46 3.07 32.56
CA LYS A 33 3.12 3.66 33.87
C LYS A 33 1.61 3.63 34.09
N ASP A 34 1.18 3.60 35.34
CA ASP A 34 -0.25 3.69 35.66
C ASP A 34 -0.83 5.06 35.25
N GLY A 35 -2.12 5.08 34.90
CA GLY A 35 -2.83 6.27 34.41
C GLY A 35 -3.37 6.10 33.00
N GLU A 36 -3.70 7.22 32.36
CA GLU A 36 -4.18 7.25 30.98
C GLU A 36 -3.07 7.62 30.00
N HIS A 37 -2.98 6.87 28.91
CA HIS A 37 -2.04 7.10 27.81
C HIS A 37 -2.84 7.26 26.53
N LYS A 38 -2.51 8.29 25.75
CA LYS A 38 -3.18 8.57 24.48
C LYS A 38 -2.21 8.38 23.32
N VAL A 39 -2.69 7.75 22.26
CA VAL A 39 -1.96 7.56 21.00
C VAL A 39 -2.89 7.94 19.86
N ILE A 40 -2.35 8.66 18.89
CA ILE A 40 -3.04 8.95 17.63
C ILE A 40 -2.39 8.10 16.54
N ILE A 41 -3.22 7.33 15.83
CA ILE A 41 -2.83 6.58 14.63
C ILE A 41 -3.52 7.25 13.46
N CYS A 42 -2.74 7.62 12.44
CA CYS A 42 -3.23 8.13 11.19
C CYS A 42 -2.85 7.17 10.07
N ALA A 43 -3.75 6.98 9.12
CA ALA A 43 -3.57 6.06 8.02
C ALA A 43 -3.92 6.70 6.68
N THR A 44 -3.21 6.28 5.64
CA THR A 44 -3.55 6.49 4.23
C THR A 44 -3.55 5.15 3.54
N THR A 45 -4.27 5.04 2.42
CA THR A 45 -4.22 3.86 1.54
C THR A 45 -4.47 4.31 0.11
N ASP A 46 -4.04 3.48 -0.85
CA ASP A 46 -4.35 3.62 -2.27
C ASP A 46 -4.06 5.05 -2.77
N VAL A 47 -2.91 5.58 -2.34
CA VAL A 47 -2.50 6.95 -2.65
C VAL A 47 -2.38 7.14 -4.16
N HIS A 48 -2.04 6.08 -4.88
CA HIS A 48 -1.99 6.04 -6.34
C HIS A 48 -1.26 7.24 -6.96
N GLY A 49 -0.07 7.55 -6.44
CA GLY A 49 0.74 8.63 -6.97
C GLY A 49 0.21 10.05 -6.73
N ALA A 50 -0.84 10.24 -5.92
CA ALA A 50 -1.37 11.54 -5.49
C ALA A 50 -0.41 12.26 -4.52
N TYR A 51 0.81 12.51 -4.98
CA TYR A 51 1.92 13.09 -4.22
C TYR A 51 1.87 14.61 -4.16
N PHE A 52 1.30 15.23 -5.20
CA PHE A 52 1.32 16.68 -5.43
C PHE A 52 -0.09 17.26 -5.52
N ASP A 53 -0.26 18.45 -4.95
CA ASP A 53 -1.53 19.19 -4.80
C ASP A 53 -2.00 19.88 -6.09
N SER A 54 -1.27 19.68 -7.19
CA SER A 54 -1.50 20.36 -8.46
C SER A 54 -1.47 19.37 -9.62
N THR A 55 -2.28 19.62 -10.64
CA THR A 55 -2.21 18.89 -11.91
C THR A 55 -0.98 19.31 -12.73
N TYR A 56 -0.49 18.42 -13.60
CA TYR A 56 0.64 18.73 -14.48
C TYR A 56 0.24 19.60 -15.68
N THR A 57 -1.05 19.60 -16.03
CA THR A 57 -1.64 20.46 -17.06
C THR A 57 -2.59 21.48 -16.41
N GLY A 58 -2.69 22.67 -16.99
CA GLY A 58 -3.53 23.74 -16.46
C GLY A 58 -3.09 24.25 -15.08
N THR A 59 -4.05 24.77 -14.32
CA THR A 59 -3.86 25.42 -13.01
C THR A 59 -4.73 24.82 -11.90
N LYS A 60 -5.22 23.59 -12.09
CA LYS A 60 -6.17 22.96 -11.15
C LYS A 60 -5.44 22.36 -9.96
N SER A 61 -5.90 22.69 -8.76
CA SER A 61 -5.47 22.02 -7.52
C SER A 61 -6.27 20.73 -7.27
N ARG A 62 -5.67 19.80 -6.52
CA ARG A 62 -6.25 18.52 -6.11
C ARG A 62 -5.78 18.15 -4.70
N THR A 63 -6.52 17.28 -4.02
CA THR A 63 -6.06 16.66 -2.77
C THR A 63 -4.87 15.74 -3.04
N SER A 64 -3.95 15.65 -2.08
CA SER A 64 -2.73 14.85 -2.20
C SER A 64 -2.08 14.63 -0.83
N LEU A 65 -0.95 13.92 -0.82
CA LEU A 65 -0.08 13.83 0.35
C LEU A 65 0.42 15.19 0.88
N ALA A 66 0.35 16.27 0.09
CA ALA A 66 0.64 17.61 0.59
C ALA A 66 -0.39 18.07 1.64
N ASN A 67 -1.68 17.77 1.43
CA ASN A 67 -2.76 18.05 2.38
C ASN A 67 -2.61 17.20 3.64
N VAL A 68 -2.28 15.92 3.47
CA VAL A 68 -1.95 15.02 4.59
C VAL A 68 -0.76 15.56 5.38
N ALA A 69 0.29 16.06 4.72
CA ALA A 69 1.43 16.69 5.37
C ALA A 69 1.01 17.93 6.18
N GLY A 70 0.06 18.72 5.67
CA GLY A 70 -0.57 19.84 6.39
C GLY A 70 -1.20 19.38 7.71
N TYR A 71 -2.03 18.33 7.66
CA TYR A 71 -2.66 17.78 8.87
C TYR A 71 -1.63 17.18 9.84
N MET A 72 -0.64 16.45 9.33
CA MET A 72 0.44 15.90 10.17
C MET A 72 1.25 17.01 10.86
N LYS A 73 1.48 18.13 10.17
CA LYS A 73 2.14 19.30 10.74
C LYS A 73 1.29 19.91 11.85
N GLN A 74 -0.02 20.10 11.65
CA GLN A 74 -0.93 20.60 12.70
C GLN A 74 -0.88 19.73 13.96
N LEU A 75 -0.93 18.40 13.81
CA LEU A 75 -0.79 17.48 14.94
C LEU A 75 0.56 17.66 15.65
N ARG A 76 1.66 17.69 14.90
CA ARG A 76 3.02 17.83 15.46
C ARG A 76 3.24 19.15 16.18
N ASP A 77 2.74 20.25 15.62
CA ASP A 77 2.80 21.57 16.22
C ASP A 77 1.98 21.66 17.52
N SER A 78 0.90 20.88 17.63
CA SER A 78 0.14 20.73 18.89
C SER A 78 0.82 19.82 19.93
N GLY A 79 2.01 19.28 19.62
CA GLY A 79 2.78 18.40 20.52
C GLY A 79 2.45 16.91 20.38
N VAL A 80 1.54 16.53 19.47
CA VAL A 80 1.20 15.12 19.21
C VAL A 80 2.28 14.48 18.34
N LYS A 81 2.65 13.24 18.68
CA LYS A 81 3.53 12.40 17.85
C LYS A 81 2.71 11.25 17.25
N PRO A 82 1.99 11.48 16.13
CA PRO A 82 1.16 10.44 15.56
C PRO A 82 2.00 9.26 15.07
N VAL A 83 1.37 8.09 15.02
CA VAL A 83 1.84 6.95 14.25
C VAL A 83 1.22 7.06 12.86
N LEU A 84 2.03 7.16 11.82
CA LEU A 84 1.54 7.31 10.45
C LEU A 84 1.79 6.02 9.65
N ILE A 85 0.73 5.46 9.09
CA ILE A 85 0.74 4.16 8.38
C ILE A 85 0.23 4.36 6.96
N ASP A 86 0.89 3.78 5.97
CA ASP A 86 0.33 3.63 4.63
C ASP A 86 -0.06 2.17 4.43
N VAL A 87 -1.27 1.92 3.92
CA VAL A 87 -1.81 0.56 3.75
C VAL A 87 -1.60 0.04 2.33
N GLY A 88 -0.79 0.69 1.48
CA GLY A 88 -0.32 0.17 0.20
C GLY A 88 -0.84 0.93 -1.02
N ASP A 89 -0.44 0.45 -2.19
CA ASP A 89 -0.71 1.05 -3.50
C ASP A 89 -0.29 2.51 -3.62
N ILE A 90 0.98 2.73 -3.30
CA ILE A 90 1.62 4.04 -3.40
C ILE A 90 2.38 4.21 -4.70
N LEU A 91 2.85 3.14 -5.35
CA LEU A 91 3.78 3.19 -6.49
C LEU A 91 3.14 3.22 -7.89
N GLN A 92 1.83 3.39 -8.05
CA GLN A 92 1.17 3.39 -9.37
C GLN A 92 0.11 4.50 -9.46
N GLY A 93 -0.43 4.79 -10.64
CA GLY A 93 -1.74 5.44 -10.78
C GLY A 93 -1.72 6.91 -11.22
N ASP A 94 -0.65 7.63 -10.92
CA ASP A 94 -0.41 9.00 -11.41
C ASP A 94 0.94 9.08 -12.14
N LEU A 95 1.07 10.06 -13.03
CA LEU A 95 2.26 10.24 -13.86
C LEU A 95 3.55 10.43 -13.04
N ALA A 96 3.47 10.96 -11.81
CA ALA A 96 4.64 11.01 -10.94
C ALA A 96 5.17 9.62 -10.57
N ALA A 97 4.28 8.68 -10.27
CA ALA A 97 4.67 7.30 -9.98
C ALA A 97 5.29 6.65 -11.24
N TYR A 98 4.59 6.73 -12.38
CA TYR A 98 5.11 6.24 -13.67
C TYR A 98 6.49 6.81 -14.01
N TYR A 99 6.66 8.12 -13.87
CA TYR A 99 7.93 8.79 -14.19
C TYR A 99 9.08 8.25 -13.34
N TYR A 100 8.90 8.06 -12.04
CA TYR A 100 9.96 7.54 -11.16
C TYR A 100 10.13 6.02 -11.19
N ASN A 101 9.12 5.28 -11.66
CA ASN A 101 9.20 3.83 -11.91
C ASN A 101 9.98 3.50 -13.18
N TYR A 102 9.77 4.27 -14.26
CA TYR A 102 10.20 3.87 -15.61
C TYR A 102 11.05 4.90 -16.36
N VAL A 103 11.00 6.18 -16.00
CA VAL A 103 11.73 7.25 -16.71
C VAL A 103 12.96 7.69 -15.94
N ASN A 104 12.78 8.18 -14.70
CA ASN A 104 13.87 8.51 -13.78
C ASN A 104 14.13 7.37 -12.79
N THR A 105 14.79 6.33 -13.29
CA THR A 105 15.14 5.13 -12.50
C THR A 105 16.46 5.28 -11.72
N LYS A 106 17.21 6.37 -11.95
CA LYS A 106 18.55 6.59 -11.38
C LYS A 106 18.51 7.33 -10.05
N ASP A 107 17.66 8.35 -9.94
CA ASP A 107 17.53 9.13 -8.72
C ASP A 107 16.74 8.37 -7.65
N GLU A 108 16.65 8.90 -6.42
CA GLU A 108 15.75 8.34 -5.42
C GLU A 108 14.29 8.51 -5.84
N HIS A 109 13.48 7.44 -5.74
CA HIS A 109 12.06 7.50 -6.10
C HIS A 109 11.36 8.57 -5.26
N VAL A 110 10.54 9.42 -5.89
CA VAL A 110 9.91 10.56 -5.20
C VAL A 110 9.03 10.10 -4.03
N ALA A 111 8.30 8.99 -4.18
CA ALA A 111 7.54 8.37 -3.09
C ALA A 111 8.41 8.07 -1.86
N ILE A 112 9.61 7.51 -2.04
CA ILE A 112 10.54 7.25 -0.93
C ILE A 112 10.90 8.55 -0.21
N SER A 113 11.22 9.59 -0.99
CA SER A 113 11.61 10.90 -0.44
C SER A 113 10.47 11.53 0.37
N ILE A 114 9.23 11.43 -0.14
CA ILE A 114 8.01 11.92 0.49
C ILE A 114 7.72 11.15 1.78
N LEU A 115 7.67 9.82 1.72
CA LEU A 115 7.38 8.96 2.87
C LEU A 115 8.40 9.14 4.00
N LYS A 116 9.69 9.32 3.67
CA LYS A 116 10.73 9.68 4.66
C LYS A 116 10.50 11.05 5.27
N TYR A 117 10.20 12.06 4.46
CA TYR A 117 9.93 13.42 4.93
C TYR A 117 8.71 13.47 5.86
N MET A 118 7.63 12.78 5.47
CA MET A 118 6.41 12.69 6.25
C MET A 118 6.57 11.81 7.49
N GLY A 119 7.62 10.98 7.55
CA GLY A 119 7.94 10.19 8.74
C GLY A 119 7.01 9.01 8.95
N TYR A 120 6.62 8.31 7.89
CA TYR A 120 5.82 7.10 7.98
C TYR A 120 6.50 6.05 8.89
N ASP A 121 5.68 5.44 9.75
CA ASP A 121 6.11 4.46 10.74
C ASP A 121 5.99 3.03 10.21
N ALA A 122 4.98 2.76 9.37
CA ALA A 122 4.78 1.50 8.67
C ALA A 122 4.22 1.74 7.26
N LEU A 123 4.58 0.86 6.33
CA LEU A 123 4.13 0.85 4.94
C LEU A 123 3.73 -0.58 4.63
N VAL A 124 2.50 -0.83 4.21
CA VAL A 124 2.06 -2.15 3.73
C VAL A 124 2.29 -2.21 2.22
N VAL A 125 2.69 -3.37 1.72
CA VAL A 125 2.79 -3.60 0.28
C VAL A 125 1.39 -3.82 -0.26
N GLY A 126 1.02 -3.10 -1.33
CA GLY A 126 -0.18 -3.40 -2.11
C GLY A 126 0.10 -4.11 -3.44
N ASN A 127 -0.94 -4.49 -4.17
CA ASN A 127 -0.79 -5.16 -5.48
C ASN A 127 -0.12 -4.24 -6.50
N HIS A 128 -0.48 -2.96 -6.55
CA HIS A 128 0.12 -2.02 -7.49
C HIS A 128 1.55 -1.63 -7.11
N ASP A 129 1.94 -1.79 -5.84
CA ASP A 129 3.35 -1.76 -5.48
C ASP A 129 4.13 -2.91 -6.12
N ILE A 130 3.57 -4.12 -6.13
CA ILE A 130 4.16 -5.29 -6.81
C ILE A 130 4.16 -5.11 -8.33
N GLU A 131 3.10 -4.52 -8.90
CA GLU A 131 3.00 -4.24 -10.34
C GLU A 131 4.14 -3.35 -10.85
N ALA A 132 4.61 -2.40 -10.03
CA ALA A 132 5.77 -1.58 -10.34
C ALA A 132 7.06 -2.40 -10.56
N GLY A 133 7.10 -3.67 -10.12
CA GLY A 133 8.16 -4.65 -10.36
C GLY A 133 9.34 -4.55 -9.39
N HIS A 134 10.17 -5.60 -9.37
CA HIS A 134 11.33 -5.73 -8.47
C HIS A 134 12.20 -4.49 -8.40
N SER A 135 12.46 -3.84 -9.54
CA SER A 135 13.28 -2.63 -9.61
C SER A 135 12.77 -1.49 -8.73
N ASN A 136 11.47 -1.45 -8.40
CA ASN A 136 10.84 -0.37 -7.64
C ASN A 136 10.56 -0.77 -6.20
N TYR A 137 9.84 -1.87 -5.95
CA TYR A 137 9.54 -2.26 -4.56
C TYR A 137 10.79 -2.76 -3.79
N ASP A 138 11.85 -3.24 -4.45
CA ASP A 138 13.11 -3.56 -3.76
C ASP A 138 13.85 -2.28 -3.33
N ARG A 139 13.69 -1.17 -4.07
CA ARG A 139 14.19 0.15 -3.65
C ARG A 139 13.44 0.63 -2.40
N MET A 140 12.12 0.43 -2.36
CA MET A 140 11.30 0.71 -1.17
C MET A 140 11.75 -0.14 0.02
N LEU A 141 11.90 -1.46 -0.16
CA LEU A 141 12.35 -2.38 0.89
C LEU A 141 13.73 -2.00 1.44
N LYS A 142 14.65 -1.55 0.57
CA LYS A 142 15.97 -1.05 0.97
C LYS A 142 15.89 0.29 1.71
N ALA A 143 15.02 1.20 1.28
CA ALA A 143 14.87 2.52 1.87
C ALA A 143 14.13 2.53 3.22
N PHE A 144 13.26 1.54 3.45
CA PHE A 144 12.43 1.39 4.64
C PHE A 144 12.70 0.05 5.35
N PRO A 145 13.93 -0.18 5.84
CA PRO A 145 14.26 -1.42 6.52
C PRO A 145 13.35 -1.60 7.75
N LYS A 146 12.78 -2.79 7.91
CA LYS A 146 11.82 -3.15 8.97
C LYS A 146 10.45 -2.49 8.90
N LYS A 147 10.19 -1.59 7.95
CA LYS A 147 8.95 -0.80 7.89
C LYS A 147 8.07 -1.11 6.68
N TYR A 148 8.60 -1.73 5.64
CA TYR A 148 7.81 -2.16 4.48
C TYR A 148 7.35 -3.61 4.65
N LEU A 149 6.04 -3.81 4.78
CA LEU A 149 5.42 -4.96 5.44
C LEU A 149 4.55 -5.78 4.48
N ALA A 150 4.79 -7.10 4.44
CA ALA A 150 3.89 -8.10 3.85
C ALA A 150 4.27 -9.48 4.39
N ALA A 151 3.71 -9.85 5.54
CA ALA A 151 4.08 -11.07 6.26
C ALA A 151 3.71 -12.36 5.51
N ASN A 152 2.73 -12.30 4.61
CA ASN A 152 2.25 -13.42 3.81
C ASN A 152 2.91 -13.55 2.43
N ALA A 153 3.82 -12.65 2.07
CA ALA A 153 4.66 -12.78 0.88
C ALA A 153 5.96 -13.52 1.25
N ALA A 154 6.08 -14.79 0.85
CA ALA A 154 7.24 -15.62 1.16
C ALA A 154 8.19 -15.71 -0.04
N ALA A 155 9.49 -15.60 0.21
CA ALA A 155 10.49 -15.89 -0.81
C ALA A 155 10.56 -17.42 -1.05
N ILE A 156 10.41 -17.84 -2.31
CA ILE A 156 10.48 -19.26 -2.71
C ILE A 156 11.85 -19.65 -3.28
N GLU A 157 12.73 -18.67 -3.47
CA GLU A 157 14.08 -18.84 -3.99
C GLU A 157 15.10 -17.90 -3.33
N GLY A 158 16.36 -18.00 -3.77
CA GLY A 158 17.46 -17.19 -3.27
C GLY A 158 17.81 -17.45 -1.81
N ARG A 159 18.59 -16.53 -1.21
CA ARG A 159 19.11 -16.67 0.17
C ARG A 159 18.03 -16.57 1.25
N ARG A 160 16.85 -16.05 0.90
CA ARG A 160 15.71 -15.87 1.80
C ARG A 160 14.65 -16.97 1.65
N LYS A 161 14.89 -18.01 0.82
CA LYS A 161 13.94 -19.10 0.61
C LYS A 161 13.37 -19.61 1.93
N GLY A 162 12.03 -19.64 2.03
CA GLY A 162 11.29 -20.04 3.23
C GLY A 162 11.13 -18.95 4.30
N GLN A 163 11.56 -17.71 4.03
CA GLN A 163 11.35 -16.54 4.88
C GLN A 163 10.42 -15.55 4.17
N CYS A 164 9.88 -14.58 4.92
CA CYS A 164 9.15 -13.47 4.30
C CYS A 164 10.07 -12.66 3.39
N TYR A 165 9.57 -12.30 2.21
CA TYR A 165 10.28 -11.45 1.27
C TYR A 165 10.42 -10.03 1.84
N PHE A 166 9.29 -9.50 2.32
CA PHE A 166 9.16 -8.23 3.03
C PHE A 166 9.22 -8.43 4.55
N ASN A 167 9.20 -7.33 5.31
CA ASN A 167 9.16 -7.42 6.77
C ASN A 167 7.77 -7.90 7.21
N LYS A 168 7.67 -8.58 8.36
CA LYS A 168 6.38 -9.07 8.87
C LYS A 168 5.61 -7.95 9.57
N TYR A 169 6.25 -7.37 10.56
CA TYR A 169 5.69 -6.35 11.43
C TYR A 169 6.75 -5.33 11.82
N VAL A 170 6.30 -4.19 12.34
CA VAL A 170 7.14 -3.22 13.03
C VAL A 170 6.57 -2.93 14.42
N VAL A 171 7.44 -2.60 15.37
CA VAL A 171 7.03 -2.14 16.69
C VAL A 171 7.41 -0.68 16.85
N VAL A 172 6.42 0.16 17.11
CA VAL A 172 6.57 1.60 17.31
C VAL A 172 6.31 1.91 18.78
N LYS A 173 7.02 2.89 19.33
CA LYS A 173 6.76 3.42 20.67
C LYS A 173 6.35 4.88 20.59
N ARG A 174 5.20 5.23 21.17
CA ARG A 174 4.72 6.60 21.35
C ARG A 174 4.22 6.78 22.77
N ASP A 175 4.71 7.81 23.44
CA ASP A 175 4.34 8.15 24.83
C ASP A 175 4.36 6.98 25.81
N GLY A 176 5.31 6.05 25.62
CA GLY A 176 5.45 4.86 26.45
C GLY A 176 4.75 3.62 25.91
N VAL A 177 3.66 3.79 25.15
CA VAL A 177 2.84 2.72 24.57
C VAL A 177 3.59 2.02 23.45
N LYS A 178 3.66 0.68 23.52
CA LYS A 178 4.24 -0.17 22.48
C LYS A 178 3.15 -0.64 21.52
N ILE A 179 3.31 -0.33 20.24
CA ILE A 179 2.32 -0.59 19.20
C ILE A 179 2.94 -1.58 18.22
N GLY A 180 2.36 -2.78 18.11
CA GLY A 180 2.76 -3.78 17.11
C GLY A 180 1.89 -3.65 15.87
N ILE A 181 2.52 -3.45 14.71
CA ILE A 181 1.84 -3.26 13.43
C ILE A 181 2.24 -4.42 12.53
N LEU A 182 1.32 -5.37 12.32
CA LEU A 182 1.49 -6.48 11.37
C LEU A 182 0.95 -6.03 10.00
N GLY A 183 1.74 -6.23 8.94
CA GLY A 183 1.33 -5.91 7.57
C GLY A 183 1.15 -7.16 6.72
N MET A 184 0.08 -7.25 5.92
CA MET A 184 -0.18 -8.35 4.99
C MET A 184 -0.76 -7.80 3.67
N THR A 185 -0.49 -8.47 2.55
CA THR A 185 -0.93 -8.02 1.21
C THR A 185 -1.96 -8.98 0.62
N ASN A 186 -2.71 -8.55 -0.39
CA ASN A 186 -3.69 -9.40 -1.07
C ASN A 186 -3.05 -10.68 -1.63
N ALA A 187 -3.66 -11.84 -1.37
CA ALA A 187 -3.14 -13.12 -1.86
C ALA A 187 -3.47 -13.37 -3.34
N ASN A 188 -4.42 -12.63 -3.93
CA ASN A 188 -4.80 -12.76 -5.33
C ASN A 188 -3.83 -12.08 -6.31
N ILE A 189 -2.77 -11.41 -5.85
CA ILE A 189 -1.78 -10.72 -6.71
C ILE A 189 -1.31 -11.57 -7.91
N LYS A 190 -1.07 -12.87 -7.69
CA LYS A 190 -0.62 -13.80 -8.75
C LYS A 190 -1.64 -14.06 -9.84
N ASN A 191 -2.92 -13.82 -9.56
CA ASN A 191 -4.01 -13.97 -10.52
C ASN A 191 -4.21 -12.68 -11.35
N TRP A 192 -3.71 -11.55 -10.87
CA TRP A 192 -3.86 -10.23 -11.51
C TRP A 192 -2.62 -9.80 -12.29
N LEU A 193 -1.43 -10.14 -11.78
CA LEU A 193 -0.17 -9.64 -12.32
C LEU A 193 0.63 -10.74 -13.01
N ALA A 194 1.33 -10.35 -14.08
CA ALA A 194 2.29 -11.22 -14.75
C ALA A 194 3.42 -11.66 -13.80
N GLU A 195 3.91 -12.89 -13.98
CA GLU A 195 4.89 -13.52 -13.08
C GLU A 195 6.18 -12.72 -12.94
N ASP A 196 6.61 -11.98 -13.97
CA ASP A 196 7.81 -11.14 -13.92
C ASP A 196 7.73 -10.03 -12.85
N LYS A 197 6.51 -9.65 -12.43
CA LYS A 197 6.30 -8.64 -11.39
C LYS A 197 6.56 -9.17 -9.99
N TRP A 198 6.32 -10.46 -9.76
CA TRP A 198 6.38 -11.07 -8.43
C TRP A 198 7.29 -12.30 -8.33
N SER A 199 8.07 -12.58 -9.39
CA SER A 199 8.93 -13.75 -9.49
C SER A 199 9.76 -13.99 -8.22
N GLY A 200 9.85 -15.26 -7.82
CA GLY A 200 10.57 -15.63 -6.60
C GLY A 200 9.79 -15.41 -5.29
N MET A 201 8.49 -15.10 -5.36
CA MET A 201 7.58 -15.03 -4.21
C MET A 201 6.37 -15.98 -4.33
N GLU A 202 5.76 -16.32 -3.19
CA GLU A 202 4.40 -16.88 -3.08
C GLU A 202 3.60 -16.02 -2.10
N PHE A 203 2.34 -15.75 -2.41
CA PHE A 203 1.42 -15.00 -1.55
C PHE A 203 0.42 -15.96 -0.91
N PHE A 204 0.55 -16.14 0.41
CA PHE A 204 -0.36 -16.99 1.16
C PHE A 204 -1.63 -16.23 1.55
N VAL A 205 -2.77 -16.93 1.57
CA VAL A 205 -4.06 -16.40 2.05
C VAL A 205 -3.91 -15.86 3.48
N ILE A 206 -4.45 -14.67 3.73
CA ILE A 206 -4.23 -13.90 4.96
C ILE A 206 -4.81 -14.65 6.16
N SER A 207 -6.09 -15.03 6.08
CA SER A 207 -6.82 -15.79 7.11
C SER A 207 -6.13 -17.09 7.55
N ASN A 208 -5.31 -17.72 6.68
CA ASN A 208 -4.56 -18.93 7.04
C ASN A 208 -3.33 -18.68 7.94
N LEU A 209 -2.80 -17.45 7.97
CA LEU A 209 -1.52 -17.13 8.62
C LEU A 209 -1.63 -16.06 9.73
N VAL A 210 -2.66 -15.23 9.67
CA VAL A 210 -2.76 -14.01 10.49
C VAL A 210 -2.73 -14.31 11.99
N GLU A 211 -3.47 -15.32 12.47
CA GLU A 211 -3.50 -15.67 13.90
C GLU A 211 -2.10 -16.04 14.42
N PHE A 212 -1.40 -16.89 13.68
CA PHE A 212 -0.03 -17.30 14.01
C PHE A 212 0.92 -16.11 14.02
N ALA A 213 0.81 -15.21 13.03
CA ALA A 213 1.66 -14.04 12.93
C ALA A 213 1.41 -13.02 14.06
N ILE A 214 0.15 -12.79 14.42
CA ILE A 214 -0.25 -11.96 15.56
C ILE A 214 0.25 -12.58 16.86
N GLU A 215 0.08 -13.90 17.05
CA GLU A 215 0.53 -14.58 18.26
C GLU A 215 2.05 -14.54 18.41
N ASP A 216 2.82 -14.78 17.34
CA ASP A 216 4.29 -14.67 17.34
C ASP A 216 4.75 -13.25 17.70
N MET A 217 4.15 -12.22 17.10
CA MET A 217 4.43 -10.81 17.43
C MET A 217 4.10 -10.52 18.90
N ARG A 218 2.92 -10.94 19.39
CA ARG A 218 2.51 -10.69 20.78
C ARG A 218 3.41 -11.38 21.79
N LYS A 219 3.83 -12.62 21.52
CA LYS A 219 4.76 -13.39 22.38
C LYS A 219 6.13 -12.73 22.47
N ARG A 220 6.69 -12.30 21.33
CA ARG A 220 8.04 -11.70 21.26
C ARG A 220 8.07 -10.27 21.79
N GLU A 221 7.15 -9.45 21.30
CA GLU A 221 7.21 -8.01 21.46
C GLU A 221 6.38 -7.50 22.62
N LYS A 222 5.32 -8.23 23.00
CA LYS A 222 4.38 -7.84 24.06
C LYS A 222 3.85 -6.41 23.85
N PRO A 223 3.23 -6.12 22.69
CA PRO A 223 2.67 -4.80 22.42
C PRO A 223 1.47 -4.52 23.34
N ASP A 224 1.28 -3.25 23.67
CA ASP A 224 0.12 -2.75 24.40
C ASP A 224 -1.09 -2.55 23.46
N LEU A 225 -0.82 -2.28 22.17
CA LEU A 225 -1.80 -2.07 21.10
C LEU A 225 -1.38 -2.84 19.85
N VAL A 226 -2.31 -3.54 19.21
CA VAL A 226 -2.09 -4.34 18.01
C VAL A 226 -2.87 -3.77 16.84
N VAL A 227 -2.15 -3.42 15.77
CA VAL A 227 -2.71 -2.99 14.49
C VAL A 227 -2.44 -4.08 13.46
N LEU A 228 -3.48 -4.53 12.78
CA LEU A 228 -3.41 -5.37 11.60
C LEU A 228 -3.66 -4.48 10.38
N ALA A 229 -2.65 -4.24 9.56
CA ALA A 229 -2.79 -3.45 8.34
C ALA A 229 -2.74 -4.39 7.14
N VAL A 230 -3.81 -4.46 6.37
CA VAL A 230 -3.97 -5.42 5.27
C VAL A 230 -4.30 -4.70 3.98
N HIS A 231 -3.49 -4.89 2.93
CA HIS A 231 -3.86 -4.42 1.61
C HIS A 231 -4.84 -5.42 0.98
N SER A 232 -6.08 -5.38 1.45
CA SER A 232 -7.22 -6.20 1.04
C SER A 232 -8.49 -5.37 1.24
N GLY A 233 -9.51 -5.59 0.42
CA GLY A 233 -10.73 -4.82 0.47
C GLY A 233 -11.49 -4.93 1.78
N THR A 234 -12.40 -3.98 2.01
CA THR A 234 -13.20 -3.88 3.24
C THR A 234 -13.99 -5.16 3.51
N GLY A 235 -14.61 -5.73 2.47
CA GLY A 235 -15.43 -6.94 2.60
C GLY A 235 -16.77 -6.71 3.27
N ASN A 236 -17.50 -7.81 3.44
CA ASN A 236 -18.85 -7.85 4.02
C ASN A 236 -18.93 -8.71 5.30
N GLY A 237 -17.78 -9.08 5.87
CA GLY A 237 -17.69 -9.92 7.08
C GLY A 237 -17.68 -11.42 6.79
N PHE A 238 -17.67 -11.84 5.52
CA PHE A 238 -17.50 -13.24 5.13
C PHE A 238 -16.11 -13.48 4.52
N PRO A 239 -15.60 -14.73 4.54
CA PRO A 239 -14.34 -15.06 3.88
C PRO A 239 -14.39 -14.72 2.38
N ASP A 240 -13.54 -13.80 1.96
CA ASP A 240 -13.32 -13.41 0.58
C ASP A 240 -11.87 -12.99 0.44
N VAL A 241 -11.05 -13.80 -0.23
CA VAL A 241 -9.59 -13.62 -0.36
C VAL A 241 -9.20 -12.22 -0.83
N GLU A 242 -10.05 -11.58 -1.62
CA GLU A 242 -9.79 -10.24 -2.12
C GLU A 242 -10.17 -9.15 -1.09
N ASN A 243 -11.25 -9.36 -0.35
CA ASN A 243 -11.88 -8.39 0.54
C ASN A 243 -12.04 -8.94 1.98
N GLU A 244 -10.95 -9.33 2.63
CA GLU A 244 -10.98 -10.06 3.91
C GLU A 244 -11.14 -9.15 5.15
N ALA A 245 -11.00 -7.83 5.05
CA ALA A 245 -10.73 -6.99 6.22
C ALA A 245 -11.80 -7.03 7.33
N ALA A 246 -13.08 -6.96 6.98
CA ALA A 246 -14.18 -7.07 7.95
C ALA A 246 -14.29 -8.47 8.58
N PHE A 247 -14.00 -9.53 7.81
CA PHE A 247 -13.92 -10.89 8.34
C PHE A 247 -12.76 -11.04 9.32
N LEU A 248 -11.59 -10.48 9.00
CA LEU A 248 -10.43 -10.50 9.89
C LEU A 248 -10.70 -9.72 11.19
N ALA A 249 -11.42 -8.61 11.12
CA ALA A 249 -11.81 -7.84 12.29
C ALA A 249 -12.79 -8.60 13.21
N SER A 250 -13.67 -9.45 12.67
CA SER A 250 -14.61 -10.23 13.47
C SER A 250 -14.01 -11.50 14.05
N GLU A 251 -13.14 -12.20 13.30
CA GLU A 251 -12.69 -13.55 13.65
C GLU A 251 -11.29 -13.61 14.30
N ILE A 252 -10.46 -12.58 14.20
CA ILE A 252 -9.07 -12.66 14.68
C ILE A 252 -8.92 -12.02 16.07
N ALA A 253 -8.66 -12.87 17.07
CA ALA A 253 -8.45 -12.43 18.44
C ALA A 253 -7.14 -11.64 18.65
N GLY A 254 -7.17 -10.69 19.59
CA GLY A 254 -6.00 -9.93 20.01
C GLY A 254 -5.53 -8.84 19.05
N VAL A 255 -6.42 -8.40 18.14
CA VAL A 255 -6.26 -7.22 17.27
C VAL A 255 -7.13 -6.10 17.83
N ASP A 256 -6.63 -4.86 17.85
CA ASP A 256 -7.40 -3.71 18.32
C ASP A 256 -7.91 -2.84 17.16
N ILE A 257 -7.13 -2.79 16.07
CA ILE A 257 -7.42 -1.98 14.87
C ILE A 257 -7.07 -2.80 13.63
N VAL A 258 -7.98 -2.88 12.67
CA VAL A 258 -7.74 -3.33 11.31
C VAL A 258 -7.74 -2.11 10.38
N LEU A 259 -6.65 -1.91 9.66
CA LEU A 259 -6.54 -0.92 8.58
C LEU A 259 -6.57 -1.66 7.25
N CYS A 260 -7.32 -1.16 6.27
CA CYS A 260 -7.40 -1.81 4.96
C CYS A 260 -7.49 -0.84 3.77
N GLY A 261 -7.36 -1.40 2.56
CA GLY A 261 -7.22 -0.67 1.29
C GLY A 261 -7.83 -1.44 0.12
N HIS A 262 -7.25 -1.35 -1.09
CA HIS A 262 -7.60 -2.11 -2.30
C HIS A 262 -8.95 -1.73 -2.93
N ASP A 263 -10.04 -1.76 -2.17
CA ASP A 263 -11.40 -1.55 -2.73
C ASP A 263 -11.83 -0.08 -2.83
N HIS A 264 -10.95 0.86 -2.45
CA HIS A 264 -11.13 2.30 -2.53
C HIS A 264 -12.35 2.86 -1.75
N LYS A 265 -12.87 2.13 -0.76
CA LYS A 265 -14.06 2.55 0.01
C LYS A 265 -13.67 3.23 1.31
N ALA A 266 -13.84 4.55 1.39
CA ALA A 266 -13.68 5.26 2.65
C ALA A 266 -14.75 4.81 3.67
N VAL A 267 -14.33 4.10 4.72
CA VAL A 267 -15.22 3.58 5.77
C VAL A 267 -14.49 3.48 7.11
N ALA A 268 -15.22 3.72 8.20
CA ALA A 268 -14.76 3.46 9.55
C ALA A 268 -15.91 2.91 10.39
N MET A 269 -15.69 1.79 11.06
CA MET A 269 -16.72 1.14 11.89
C MET A 269 -16.10 0.35 13.04
N MET A 270 -16.86 0.22 14.13
CA MET A 270 -16.52 -0.72 15.19
C MET A 270 -17.18 -2.07 14.88
N ILE A 271 -16.40 -3.15 14.97
CA ILE A 271 -16.83 -4.53 14.75
C ILE A 271 -16.75 -5.29 16.07
N ASP A 272 -17.77 -6.12 16.34
CA ASP A 272 -17.77 -7.09 17.42
C ASP A 272 -16.76 -8.21 17.06
N GLY A 273 -15.52 -8.09 17.56
CA GLY A 273 -14.50 -9.12 17.40
C GLY A 273 -14.64 -10.24 18.44
N VAL A 274 -13.87 -11.32 18.25
CA VAL A 274 -13.90 -12.52 19.12
C VAL A 274 -13.70 -12.21 20.60
N ASP A 275 -12.78 -11.30 20.95
CA ASP A 275 -12.40 -10.99 22.33
C ASP A 275 -12.63 -9.53 22.75
N SER A 276 -12.86 -8.64 21.79
CA SER A 276 -13.02 -7.20 22.03
C SER A 276 -13.63 -6.46 20.83
N GLN A 277 -14.00 -5.20 21.04
CA GLN A 277 -14.35 -4.30 19.94
C GLN A 277 -13.11 -3.98 19.11
N VAL A 278 -13.20 -4.16 17.79
CA VAL A 278 -12.13 -3.87 16.84
C VAL A 278 -12.54 -2.69 15.96
N LEU A 279 -11.66 -1.70 15.80
CA LEU A 279 -11.88 -0.65 14.80
C LEU A 279 -11.45 -1.15 13.42
N LEU A 280 -12.35 -1.18 12.45
CA LEU A 280 -12.02 -1.32 11.02
C LEU A 280 -12.00 0.06 10.37
N MET A 281 -10.96 0.38 9.60
CA MET A 281 -10.84 1.64 8.87
C MET A 281 -10.20 1.43 7.49
N ASN A 282 -10.76 2.12 6.49
CA ASN A 282 -10.25 2.23 5.13
C ASN A 282 -10.37 3.70 4.71
N GLU A 283 -9.31 4.25 4.14
CA GLU A 283 -9.21 5.67 3.82
C GLU A 283 -9.57 6.01 2.37
N GLY A 284 -10.11 5.05 1.62
CA GLY A 284 -10.52 5.25 0.25
C GLY A 284 -9.33 5.27 -0.69
N LYS A 285 -9.09 6.39 -1.38
CA LYS A 285 -7.98 6.50 -2.33
C LYS A 285 -7.51 7.93 -2.56
N GLY A 286 -6.34 8.06 -3.19
CA GLY A 286 -5.84 9.30 -3.76
C GLY A 286 -5.57 10.39 -2.72
N ALA A 287 -5.34 10.00 -1.46
CA ALA A 287 -5.22 10.91 -0.33
C ALA A 287 -6.39 11.91 -0.23
N VAL A 288 -7.60 11.50 -0.63
CA VAL A 288 -8.83 12.32 -0.51
C VAL A 288 -9.32 12.32 0.95
N VAL A 289 -9.09 11.23 1.67
CA VAL A 289 -9.45 11.06 3.08
C VAL A 289 -8.23 10.59 3.86
N LEU A 290 -8.10 11.07 5.10
CA LEU A 290 -7.17 10.54 6.10
C LEU A 290 -7.96 9.84 7.20
N GLY A 291 -7.60 8.62 7.52
CA GLY A 291 -8.13 7.88 8.66
C GLY A 291 -7.40 8.27 9.93
N GLN A 292 -8.12 8.48 11.02
CA GLN A 292 -7.55 8.74 12.34
C GLN A 292 -8.23 7.92 13.43
N ALA A 293 -7.44 7.20 14.20
CA ALA A 293 -7.84 6.56 15.46
C ALA A 293 -7.18 7.28 16.66
N GLU A 294 -7.99 7.83 17.57
CA GLU A 294 -7.55 8.28 18.89
C GLU A 294 -7.76 7.14 19.88
N VAL A 295 -6.67 6.55 20.35
CA VAL A 295 -6.67 5.43 21.29
C VAL A 295 -6.30 5.92 22.68
N THR A 296 -7.17 5.68 23.66
CA THR A 296 -6.89 5.89 25.09
C THR A 296 -6.73 4.56 25.79
N LEU A 297 -5.56 4.32 26.39
CA LEU A 297 -5.26 3.14 27.20
C LEU A 297 -5.32 3.54 28.68
N THR A 298 -6.13 2.84 29.48
CA THR A 298 -6.12 2.95 30.94
C THR A 298 -5.24 1.85 31.51
N VAL A 299 -4.24 2.23 32.31
CA VAL A 299 -3.23 1.33 32.88
C VAL A 299 -3.35 1.31 34.41
N LYS A 300 -3.40 0.11 34.98
CA LYS A 300 -3.35 -0.15 36.43
C LYS A 300 -2.40 -1.30 36.71
N ASP A 301 -1.58 -1.20 37.75
CA ASP A 301 -0.58 -2.22 38.11
C ASP A 301 0.34 -2.56 36.93
N HIS A 302 0.68 -1.55 36.12
CA HIS A 302 1.47 -1.66 34.90
C HIS A 302 0.87 -2.57 33.82
N LYS A 303 -0.44 -2.78 33.83
CA LYS A 303 -1.19 -3.55 32.84
C LYS A 303 -2.29 -2.68 32.21
N VAL A 304 -2.46 -2.82 30.90
CA VAL A 304 -3.62 -2.21 30.21
C VAL A 304 -4.88 -2.93 30.68
N VAL A 305 -5.79 -2.20 31.31
CA VAL A 305 -7.06 -2.75 31.83
C VAL A 305 -8.27 -2.31 30.99
N ARG A 306 -8.12 -1.26 30.16
CA ARG A 306 -9.15 -0.79 29.25
C ARG A 306 -8.52 -0.08 28.06
N LYS A 307 -9.11 -0.26 26.89
CA LYS A 307 -8.83 0.51 25.68
C LYS A 307 -10.13 1.17 25.22
N SER A 308 -10.04 2.42 24.77
CA SER A 308 -11.14 3.14 24.13
C SER A 308 -10.61 3.75 22.85
N ILE A 309 -11.33 3.55 21.75
CA ILE A 309 -10.92 4.00 20.42
C ILE A 309 -12.03 4.91 19.87
N LYS A 310 -11.65 6.11 19.44
CA LYS A 310 -12.49 6.99 18.63
C LYS A 310 -11.91 7.06 17.23
N ASN A 311 -12.76 6.99 16.22
CA ASN A 311 -12.34 7.07 14.82
C ASN A 311 -12.86 8.35 14.15
N ARG A 312 -12.14 8.81 13.12
CA ARG A 312 -12.53 9.89 12.22
C ARG A 312 -12.00 9.60 10.83
N LEU A 313 -12.84 9.82 9.82
CA LEU A 313 -12.41 10.00 8.43
C LEU A 313 -12.39 11.50 8.17
N ILE A 314 -11.23 12.04 7.79
CA ILE A 314 -11.02 13.47 7.62
C ILE A 314 -10.90 13.75 6.13
N PRO A 315 -11.83 14.50 5.52
CA PRO A 315 -11.68 14.95 4.14
C PRO A 315 -10.45 15.85 4.01
N MET A 316 -9.55 15.51 3.10
CA MET A 316 -8.32 16.29 2.87
C MET A 316 -8.56 17.54 2.03
N GLU A 317 -9.75 17.70 1.44
CA GLU A 317 -10.17 18.97 0.83
C GLU A 317 -10.34 20.10 1.86
N ASP A 318 -10.63 19.76 3.12
CA ASP A 318 -10.77 20.71 4.24
C ASP A 318 -9.42 21.10 4.87
N VAL A 319 -8.30 20.54 4.39
CA VAL A 319 -6.98 20.75 4.95
C VAL A 319 -6.07 21.38 3.90
N ASP A 320 -5.50 22.55 4.22
CA ASP A 320 -4.53 23.20 3.34
C ASP A 320 -3.27 22.34 3.14
N PRO A 321 -2.70 22.29 1.93
CA PRO A 321 -1.42 21.63 1.70
C PRO A 321 -0.29 22.30 2.49
N ASP A 322 0.65 21.51 3.02
CA ASP A 322 1.81 22.05 3.74
C ASP A 322 2.73 22.83 2.77
N PRO A 323 2.92 24.14 2.95
CA PRO A 323 3.78 24.93 2.06
C PRO A 323 5.25 24.48 2.12
N GLU A 324 5.73 23.92 3.23
CA GLU A 324 7.10 23.40 3.32
C GLU A 324 7.26 22.11 2.51
N TYR A 325 6.27 21.21 2.57
CA TYR A 325 6.16 20.04 1.71
C TYR A 325 6.18 20.43 0.22
N CYS A 326 5.29 21.34 -0.20
CA CYS A 326 5.20 21.74 -1.61
C CYS A 326 6.50 22.38 -2.09
N LYS A 327 7.13 23.22 -1.26
CA LYS A 327 8.44 23.80 -1.57
C LYS A 327 9.53 22.73 -1.67
N LYS A 328 9.57 21.76 -0.74
CA LYS A 328 10.56 20.69 -0.68
C LYS A 328 10.55 19.82 -1.93
N PHE A 329 9.37 19.51 -2.47
CA PHE A 329 9.21 18.62 -3.62
C PHE A 329 8.91 19.34 -4.93
N SER A 330 9.04 20.67 -4.96
CA SER A 330 8.81 21.51 -6.15
C SER A 330 9.71 21.17 -7.34
N LYS A 331 10.92 20.65 -7.10
CA LYS A 331 11.81 20.19 -8.19
C LYS A 331 11.21 18.97 -8.88
N GLN A 332 10.84 17.95 -8.11
CA GLN A 332 10.28 16.70 -8.60
C GLN A 332 8.93 16.96 -9.31
N PHE A 333 8.10 17.83 -8.75
CA PHE A 333 6.87 18.26 -9.42
C PHE A 333 7.16 18.89 -10.80
N ARG A 334 8.15 19.79 -10.90
CA ARG A 334 8.52 20.41 -12.18
C ARG A 334 9.05 19.41 -13.20
N GLU A 335 9.88 18.46 -12.78
CA GLU A 335 10.39 17.40 -13.68
C GLU A 335 9.24 16.57 -14.27
N VAL A 336 8.31 16.13 -13.42
CA VAL A 336 7.14 15.37 -13.88
C VAL A 336 6.26 16.24 -14.77
N LYS A 337 6.08 17.52 -14.43
CA LYS A 337 5.31 18.48 -15.22
C LYS A 337 5.92 18.71 -16.61
N GLU A 338 7.24 18.88 -16.69
CA GLU A 338 7.95 19.03 -17.96
C GLU A 338 7.81 17.77 -18.81
N TYR A 339 7.93 16.58 -18.20
CA TYR A 339 7.70 15.31 -18.88
C TYR A 339 6.27 15.18 -19.41
N ALA A 340 5.27 15.52 -18.58
CA ALA A 340 3.86 15.48 -18.92
C ALA A 340 3.53 16.35 -20.15
N ASN A 341 4.10 17.55 -20.21
CA ASN A 341 3.84 18.53 -21.26
C ASN A 341 4.77 18.41 -22.46
N ARG A 342 5.68 17.42 -22.49
CA ARG A 342 6.55 17.19 -23.64
C ARG A 342 5.71 16.78 -24.85
N VAL A 343 5.84 17.53 -25.94
CA VAL A 343 5.24 17.19 -27.24
C VAL A 343 5.89 15.91 -27.77
N ILE A 344 5.05 14.94 -28.11
CA ILE A 344 5.46 13.63 -28.64
C ILE A 344 5.03 13.42 -30.10
N GLY A 345 4.21 14.33 -30.63
CA GLY A 345 3.73 14.28 -32.01
C GLY A 345 2.66 15.32 -32.26
N THR A 346 1.95 15.16 -33.37
CA THR A 346 0.84 16.03 -33.76
C THR A 346 -0.32 15.21 -34.30
N ILE A 347 -1.57 15.61 -34.00
CA ILE A 347 -2.77 15.04 -34.60
C ILE A 347 -3.48 16.08 -35.49
N ASN A 348 -4.00 15.63 -36.64
CA ASN A 348 -4.61 16.51 -37.64
C ASN A 348 -6.13 16.71 -37.47
N GLY A 349 -6.75 16.04 -36.49
CA GLY A 349 -8.18 16.11 -36.17
C GLY A 349 -8.42 16.11 -34.66
N GLU A 350 -9.69 16.24 -34.25
CA GLU A 350 -10.11 16.11 -32.85
C GLU A 350 -10.47 14.65 -32.54
N MET A 351 -10.03 14.16 -31.38
CA MET A 351 -10.54 12.92 -30.80
C MET A 351 -11.51 13.24 -29.67
N ASP A 352 -12.77 12.81 -29.81
CA ASP A 352 -13.82 12.98 -28.81
C ASP A 352 -14.13 11.64 -28.13
N PHE A 353 -13.80 11.53 -26.84
CA PHE A 353 -13.89 10.26 -26.13
C PHE A 353 -15.34 9.87 -25.83
N SER A 354 -16.29 10.80 -25.83
CA SER A 354 -17.70 10.48 -25.57
C SER A 354 -18.31 9.57 -26.63
N LYS A 355 -17.74 9.57 -27.84
CA LYS A 355 -18.23 8.77 -28.97
C LYS A 355 -17.77 7.31 -28.92
N ALA A 356 -16.90 6.94 -27.98
CA ALA A 356 -16.27 5.63 -27.96
C ALA A 356 -17.24 4.45 -27.78
N LEU A 357 -18.43 4.73 -27.21
CA LEU A 357 -19.48 3.74 -26.98
C LEU A 357 -20.63 3.82 -28.00
N GLU A 358 -20.61 4.80 -28.90
CA GLU A 358 -21.68 5.03 -29.89
C GLU A 358 -21.42 4.29 -31.21
N GLY A 359 -20.19 3.80 -31.43
CA GLY A 359 -19.76 3.12 -32.65
C GLY A 359 -18.27 3.36 -32.93
N PRO A 360 -17.83 3.20 -34.19
CA PRO A 360 -16.46 3.54 -34.60
C PRO A 360 -16.12 4.99 -34.24
N SER A 361 -14.95 5.20 -33.63
CA SER A 361 -14.47 6.53 -33.22
C SER A 361 -12.97 6.67 -33.43
N GLU A 362 -12.50 7.89 -33.68
CA GLU A 362 -11.06 8.17 -33.89
C GLU A 362 -10.21 7.74 -32.68
N TYR A 363 -10.74 7.89 -31.46
CA TYR A 363 -10.06 7.44 -30.24
C TYR A 363 -9.83 5.92 -30.24
N ILE A 364 -10.87 5.11 -30.48
CA ILE A 364 -10.74 3.65 -30.50
C ILE A 364 -9.94 3.18 -31.72
N ASN A 365 -10.12 3.83 -32.87
CA ASN A 365 -9.34 3.54 -34.08
C ASN A 365 -7.85 3.76 -33.85
N LEU A 366 -7.44 4.82 -33.14
CA LEU A 366 -6.03 5.05 -32.79
C LEU A 366 -5.47 3.89 -31.95
N VAL A 367 -6.17 3.51 -30.87
CA VAL A 367 -5.74 2.42 -29.99
C VAL A 367 -5.62 1.11 -30.77
N GLN A 368 -6.63 0.75 -31.55
CA GLN A 368 -6.61 -0.47 -32.36
C GLN A 368 -5.49 -0.44 -33.40
N THR A 369 -5.26 0.71 -34.06
CA THR A 369 -4.19 0.85 -35.06
C THR A 369 -2.83 0.61 -34.43
N VAL A 370 -2.56 1.20 -33.25
CA VAL A 370 -1.31 0.98 -32.52
C VAL A 370 -1.17 -0.48 -32.10
N GLN A 371 -2.24 -1.12 -31.63
CA GLN A 371 -2.21 -2.54 -31.25
C GLN A 371 -1.92 -3.45 -32.44
N LEU A 372 -2.57 -3.22 -33.58
CA LEU A 372 -2.36 -4.00 -34.81
C LEU A 372 -0.93 -3.81 -35.34
N ASP A 373 -0.43 -2.57 -35.40
CA ASP A 373 0.92 -2.27 -35.87
C ASP A 373 1.99 -2.91 -34.97
N ALA A 374 1.84 -2.79 -33.65
CA ALA A 374 2.80 -3.32 -32.68
C ALA A 374 2.79 -4.87 -32.61
N SER A 375 1.65 -5.51 -32.87
CA SER A 375 1.51 -6.97 -32.73
C SER A 375 1.60 -7.75 -34.04
N GLY A 376 1.29 -7.12 -35.18
CA GLY A 376 1.07 -7.80 -36.45
C GLY A 376 -0.17 -8.72 -36.45
N ALA A 377 -1.09 -8.56 -35.50
CA ALA A 377 -2.32 -9.36 -35.44
C ALA A 377 -3.31 -8.98 -36.55
N ASP A 378 -4.20 -9.91 -36.90
CA ASP A 378 -5.24 -9.67 -37.91
C ASP A 378 -6.45 -8.88 -37.36
N ILE A 379 -6.70 -8.97 -36.04
CA ILE A 379 -7.85 -8.39 -35.35
C ILE A 379 -7.38 -7.82 -34.01
N SER A 380 -7.89 -6.64 -33.63
CA SER A 380 -7.69 -6.06 -32.31
C SER A 380 -9.01 -5.98 -31.53
N PHE A 381 -8.93 -6.27 -30.23
CA PHE A 381 -9.99 -6.02 -29.26
C PHE A 381 -9.50 -5.02 -28.21
N THR A 382 -10.30 -3.99 -27.95
CA THR A 382 -10.03 -3.02 -26.90
C THR A 382 -11.34 -2.47 -26.34
N ALA A 383 -11.37 -2.20 -25.04
CA ALA A 383 -12.42 -1.42 -24.41
C ALA A 383 -12.01 0.06 -24.36
N PRO A 384 -12.97 1.01 -24.43
CA PRO A 384 -12.69 2.39 -24.06
C PRO A 384 -12.35 2.49 -22.58
N LEU A 385 -11.22 3.12 -22.25
CA LEU A 385 -10.81 3.38 -20.86
C LEU A 385 -11.30 4.75 -20.35
N SER A 386 -11.76 5.60 -21.26
CA SER A 386 -12.46 6.84 -20.97
C SER A 386 -13.62 7.03 -21.95
N ASN A 387 -14.71 7.61 -21.46
CA ASN A 387 -15.84 8.08 -22.27
C ASN A 387 -16.05 9.60 -22.11
N ARG A 388 -15.05 10.31 -21.57
CA ARG A 388 -15.13 11.75 -21.31
C ARG A 388 -13.80 12.43 -21.68
N GLY A 389 -13.91 13.60 -22.29
CA GLY A 389 -12.76 14.40 -22.68
C GLY A 389 -12.56 14.44 -24.18
N LYS A 390 -11.68 15.36 -24.60
CA LYS A 390 -11.34 15.62 -25.99
C LYS A 390 -9.86 15.91 -26.11
N ILE A 391 -9.25 15.49 -27.21
CA ILE A 391 -7.94 15.95 -27.64
C ILE A 391 -8.14 16.74 -28.93
N ALA A 392 -7.87 18.03 -28.87
CA ALA A 392 -7.99 18.92 -30.01
C ALA A 392 -6.89 18.66 -31.05
N LYS A 393 -7.14 19.10 -32.29
CA LYS A 393 -6.12 19.16 -33.33
C LYS A 393 -4.89 19.94 -32.84
N GLY A 394 -3.69 19.43 -33.13
CA GLY A 394 -2.43 20.10 -32.81
C GLY A 394 -1.43 19.17 -32.16
N ASP A 395 -0.56 19.74 -31.34
CA ASP A 395 0.46 19.00 -30.60
C ASP A 395 -0.20 18.03 -29.60
N ILE A 396 0.26 16.78 -29.61
CA ILE A 396 -0.07 15.80 -28.57
C ILE A 396 1.10 15.70 -27.60
N THR A 397 0.79 15.76 -26.31
CA THR A 397 1.77 15.67 -25.22
C THR A 397 1.76 14.29 -24.58
N PHE A 398 2.76 13.98 -23.75
CA PHE A 398 2.75 12.71 -23.00
C PHE A 398 1.52 12.59 -22.08
N GLN A 399 1.07 13.68 -21.46
CA GLN A 399 -0.16 13.70 -20.66
C GLN A 399 -1.37 13.23 -21.47
N ASN A 400 -1.45 13.61 -22.75
CA ASN A 400 -2.55 13.17 -23.59
C ASN A 400 -2.55 11.66 -23.83
N LEU A 401 -1.40 10.97 -23.79
CA LEU A 401 -1.38 9.51 -23.82
C LEU A 401 -2.01 8.91 -22.56
N VAL A 402 -1.77 9.50 -21.39
CA VAL A 402 -2.39 9.08 -20.14
C VAL A 402 -3.90 9.32 -20.18
N ASP A 403 -4.35 10.39 -20.83
CA ASP A 403 -5.78 10.68 -21.02
C ASP A 403 -6.45 9.65 -21.96
N ILE A 404 -5.73 9.21 -23.01
CA ILE A 404 -6.16 8.17 -23.97
C ILE A 404 -6.17 6.78 -23.29
N TYR A 405 -5.10 6.45 -22.56
CA TYR A 405 -4.84 5.13 -22.03
C TYR A 405 -4.36 5.25 -20.57
N LYS A 406 -5.33 5.24 -19.66
CA LYS A 406 -5.13 5.60 -18.24
C LYS A 406 -4.37 4.55 -17.43
N TYR A 407 -4.50 3.28 -17.79
CA TYR A 407 -3.95 2.15 -17.04
C TYR A 407 -2.73 1.58 -17.75
N GLU A 408 -1.77 1.07 -17.01
CA GLU A 408 -0.51 0.51 -17.52
C GLU A 408 -0.70 -0.93 -18.07
N ASN A 409 -1.86 -1.21 -18.66
CA ASN A 409 -2.20 -2.53 -19.18
C ASN A 409 -1.23 -2.97 -20.28
N GLN A 410 -0.93 -4.27 -20.30
CA GLN A 410 -0.08 -4.87 -21.31
C GLN A 410 -0.87 -5.29 -22.55
N LEU A 411 -0.21 -5.23 -23.72
CA LEU A 411 -0.73 -5.80 -24.96
C LEU A 411 -0.47 -7.32 -25.00
N TYR A 412 -1.54 -8.10 -25.15
CA TYR A 412 -1.47 -9.55 -25.32
C TYR A 412 -1.92 -9.96 -26.71
N VAL A 413 -1.20 -10.92 -27.31
CA VAL A 413 -1.56 -11.53 -28.59
C VAL A 413 -2.00 -12.96 -28.34
N VAL A 414 -3.22 -13.29 -28.76
CA VAL A 414 -3.82 -14.62 -28.57
C VAL A 414 -4.24 -15.20 -29.91
N LYS A 415 -3.92 -16.47 -30.14
CA LYS A 415 -4.41 -17.19 -31.33
C LYS A 415 -5.82 -17.72 -31.07
N MET A 416 -6.77 -17.28 -31.88
CA MET A 416 -8.18 -17.65 -31.76
C MET A 416 -8.69 -18.26 -33.07
N THR A 417 -9.62 -19.20 -32.97
CA THR A 417 -10.40 -19.66 -34.12
C THR A 417 -11.46 -18.62 -34.49
N GLY A 418 -11.93 -18.62 -35.74
CA GLY A 418 -13.02 -17.73 -36.17
C GLY A 418 -14.29 -17.89 -35.34
N ARG A 419 -14.56 -19.09 -34.81
CA ARG A 419 -15.67 -19.33 -33.89
C ARG A 419 -15.47 -18.62 -32.55
N GLN A 420 -14.30 -18.72 -31.94
CA GLN A 420 -14.01 -18.04 -30.68
C GLN A 420 -14.09 -16.51 -30.81
N ILE A 421 -13.63 -15.96 -31.94
CA ILE A 421 -13.77 -14.54 -32.26
C ILE A 421 -15.26 -14.15 -32.30
N LYS A 422 -16.08 -14.93 -33.01
CA LYS A 422 -17.53 -14.69 -33.08
C LYS A 422 -18.18 -14.77 -31.71
N ASP A 423 -17.90 -15.83 -30.95
CA ASP A 423 -18.50 -16.06 -29.63
C ASP A 423 -18.12 -14.93 -28.64
N TYR A 424 -16.90 -14.42 -28.70
CA TYR A 424 -16.46 -13.26 -27.90
C TYR A 424 -17.22 -11.98 -28.26
N LEU A 425 -17.41 -11.70 -29.55
CA LEU A 425 -18.18 -10.53 -30.01
C LEU A 425 -19.65 -10.61 -29.60
N GLU A 426 -20.28 -11.79 -29.72
CA GLU A 426 -21.65 -12.03 -29.28
C GLU A 426 -21.78 -11.84 -27.76
N PHE A 427 -20.83 -12.34 -26.97
CA PHE A 427 -20.79 -12.13 -25.51
C PHE A 427 -20.66 -10.65 -25.17
N SER A 428 -19.73 -9.93 -25.80
CA SER A 428 -19.52 -8.50 -25.56
C SER A 428 -20.78 -7.69 -25.89
N TYR A 429 -21.42 -7.97 -27.02
CA TYR A 429 -22.63 -7.27 -27.45
C TYR A 429 -23.84 -7.63 -26.58
N HIS A 430 -23.95 -8.88 -26.13
CA HIS A 430 -24.97 -9.32 -25.18
C HIS A 430 -24.91 -8.55 -23.86
N ASN A 431 -23.71 -8.31 -23.31
CA ASN A 431 -23.58 -7.51 -22.08
C ASN A 431 -24.07 -6.08 -22.31
N TRP A 432 -23.65 -5.46 -23.42
CA TRP A 432 -24.04 -4.10 -23.77
C TRP A 432 -25.56 -3.91 -23.85
N ILE A 433 -26.28 -4.80 -24.56
CA ILE A 433 -27.74 -4.68 -24.72
C ILE A 433 -28.52 -4.93 -23.41
N ASN A 434 -27.96 -5.70 -22.48
CA ASN A 434 -28.61 -6.02 -21.20
C ASN A 434 -28.30 -5.00 -20.11
N GLY A 435 -27.60 -3.91 -20.41
CA GLY A 435 -27.22 -2.91 -19.42
C GLY A 435 -26.30 -3.45 -18.33
N ILE A 436 -25.76 -4.65 -18.53
CA ILE A 436 -24.56 -5.10 -17.83
C ILE A 436 -23.48 -4.23 -18.46
N GLY A 437 -23.17 -3.10 -17.80
CA GLY A 437 -22.16 -2.17 -18.29
C GLY A 437 -20.88 -2.92 -18.69
N PRO A 438 -19.96 -2.28 -19.44
CA PRO A 438 -18.67 -2.91 -19.70
C PRO A 438 -18.17 -3.48 -18.39
N ALA A 439 -17.71 -4.74 -18.39
CA ALA A 439 -16.91 -5.25 -17.31
C ALA A 439 -15.62 -4.43 -17.34
N PHE A 440 -15.72 -3.19 -16.91
CA PHE A 440 -14.61 -2.44 -16.45
C PHE A 440 -14.18 -3.24 -15.24
N ASN A 441 -13.13 -4.05 -15.39
CA ASN A 441 -12.23 -4.30 -14.28
C ASN A 441 -11.67 -2.91 -13.92
N TYR A 442 -12.49 -2.13 -13.22
CA TYR A 442 -11.99 -1.10 -12.32
C TYR A 442 -11.60 -1.92 -11.11
N ASP A 443 -10.30 -2.19 -11.00
CA ASP A 443 -9.61 -2.65 -9.80
C ASP A 443 -10.32 -3.77 -9.02
#